data_AF-B3R9I2-F1
#
_entry.id   AF-B3R9I2-F1
#
_cell.length_a   1.000
_cell.length_b   1.000
_cell.length_c   1.000
_cell.angle_alpha   90.00
_cell.angle_beta   90.00
_cell.angle_gamma   90.00
#
_symmetry.space_group_name_H-M   'P 1'
#
loop_
_entity.id
_entity.type
_entity.pdbx_description
1 polymer ?
#
loop_
_entity_poly.entity_id
_entity_poly.type
_entity_poly.pdbx_seq_one_letter_code
_entity_poly.pdbx_strand_id
1 'polypeptide(L)'
;MRWKGQLNGVQDELVQAASSNATLRDANKHLQLELATASAELSKAKRELDLAHAELEEKKRVPVGQASHKPENTWDKSYKEATLGGIHWRWGYMAPTNKIWNVRPFCDYCDHEMDLDSADIDFDGPTAFLTCPCCGKVADLPLLTAESNINRITSEIERRIRIDVWRDDLNANAQRVSDIFNSVERRRPVKIANAS
;
A
#
# COMPACT_ATOMS: atom_id res chain seq x y z
N MET A 1 -31.57 -52.08 -64.12
CA MET A 1 -30.24 -51.93 -63.48
C MET A 1 -30.00 -50.57 -62.80
N ARG A 2 -30.69 -49.47 -63.18
CA ARG A 2 -30.49 -48.10 -62.62
C ARG A 2 -30.64 -47.96 -61.09
N TRP A 3 -31.60 -48.67 -60.49
CA TRP A 3 -31.92 -48.57 -59.05
C TRP A 3 -30.84 -49.12 -58.11
N LYS A 4 -30.08 -50.14 -58.52
CA LYS A 4 -28.97 -50.68 -57.70
C LYS A 4 -27.80 -49.69 -57.58
N GLY A 5 -27.51 -48.94 -58.64
CA GLY A 5 -26.44 -47.92 -58.61
C GLY A 5 -26.80 -46.72 -57.72
N GLN A 6 -28.07 -46.32 -57.69
CA GLN A 6 -28.54 -45.25 -56.80
C GLN A 6 -28.55 -45.67 -55.34
N LEU A 7 -28.94 -46.92 -55.03
CA LEU A 7 -28.89 -47.46 -53.67
C LEU A 7 -27.45 -47.54 -53.13
N ASN A 8 -26.49 -47.98 -53.95
CA ASN A 8 -25.10 -48.05 -53.55
C ASN A 8 -24.51 -46.65 -53.28
N GLY A 9 -24.82 -45.65 -54.11
CA GLY A 9 -24.36 -44.27 -53.89
C GLY A 9 -24.88 -43.65 -52.59
N VAL A 10 -26.16 -43.87 -52.26
CA VAL A 10 -26.74 -43.41 -50.99
C VAL A 10 -26.10 -44.13 -49.79
N GLN A 11 -25.75 -45.41 -49.94
CA GLN A 11 -25.09 -46.18 -48.89
C GLN A 11 -23.66 -45.69 -48.63
N ASP A 12 -22.91 -45.36 -49.69
CA ASP A 12 -21.56 -44.78 -49.57
C ASP A 12 -21.59 -43.39 -48.92
N GLU A 13 -22.56 -42.54 -49.29
CA GLU A 13 -22.77 -41.23 -48.66
C GLU A 13 -23.10 -41.34 -47.16
N LEU A 14 -23.95 -42.30 -46.78
CA LEU A 14 -24.28 -42.58 -45.38
C LEU A 14 -23.06 -43.05 -44.57
N VAL A 15 -22.21 -43.90 -45.15
CA VAL A 15 -20.98 -44.36 -44.50
C VAL A 15 -19.98 -43.20 -44.32
N GLN A 16 -19.82 -42.36 -45.33
CA GLN A 16 -18.97 -41.17 -45.24
C GLN A 16 -19.51 -40.17 -44.19
N ALA A 17 -20.82 -39.93 -44.16
CA ALA A 17 -21.44 -39.07 -43.16
C ALA A 17 -21.28 -39.62 -41.73
N ALA A 18 -21.42 -40.94 -41.53
CA ALA A 18 -21.21 -41.58 -40.25
C ALA A 18 -19.75 -41.47 -39.77
N SER A 19 -18.78 -41.67 -40.68
CA SER A 19 -17.35 -41.48 -40.40
C SER A 19 -17.04 -40.03 -40.04
N SER A 20 -17.54 -39.05 -40.81
CA SER A 20 -17.33 -37.63 -40.53
C SER A 20 -17.95 -37.21 -39.18
N ASN A 21 -19.10 -37.78 -38.81
CA ASN A 21 -19.75 -37.49 -37.54
C ASN A 21 -18.99 -38.10 -36.35
N ALA A 22 -18.37 -39.27 -36.52
CA ALA A 22 -17.47 -39.84 -35.52
C ALA A 22 -16.26 -38.92 -35.27
N THR A 23 -15.61 -38.45 -36.33
CA THR A 23 -14.48 -37.51 -36.23
C THR A 23 -14.87 -36.20 -35.55
N LEU A 24 -16.04 -35.65 -35.86
CA LEU A 24 -16.57 -34.44 -35.21
C LEU A 24 -16.84 -34.65 -33.72
N ARG A 25 -17.33 -35.83 -33.32
CA ARG A 25 -17.53 -36.16 -31.89
C ARG A 25 -16.22 -36.24 -31.14
N ASP A 26 -15.19 -36.83 -31.74
CA ASP A 26 -13.88 -36.94 -31.11
C ASP A 26 -13.20 -35.57 -30.99
N ALA A 27 -13.30 -34.72 -32.03
CA ALA A 27 -12.85 -33.34 -31.97
C ALA A 27 -13.59 -32.54 -30.88
N ASN A 28 -14.90 -32.72 -30.74
CA ASN A 28 -15.69 -32.03 -29.72
C ASN A 28 -15.30 -32.47 -28.30
N LYS A 29 -15.06 -33.78 -28.08
CA LYS A 29 -14.52 -34.28 -26.81
C LYS A 29 -13.14 -33.70 -26.50
N HIS A 30 -12.26 -33.59 -27.50
CA HIS A 30 -10.94 -33.00 -27.31
C HIS A 30 -11.03 -31.53 -26.88
N LEU A 31 -11.85 -30.73 -27.57
CA LEU A 31 -12.08 -29.33 -27.24
C LEU A 31 -12.70 -29.14 -25.85
N GLN A 32 -13.61 -30.03 -25.43
CA GLN A 32 -14.18 -30.01 -24.09
C GLN A 32 -13.11 -30.26 -23.02
N LEU A 33 -12.16 -31.16 -23.28
CA LEU A 33 -11.07 -31.47 -22.37
C LEU A 33 -10.09 -30.29 -22.26
N GLU A 34 -9.73 -29.69 -23.39
CA GLU A 34 -8.89 -28.49 -23.43
C GLU A 34 -9.53 -27.31 -22.70
N LEU A 35 -10.83 -27.08 -22.90
CA LEU A 35 -11.59 -26.05 -22.19
C LEU A 35 -11.62 -26.29 -20.67
N ALA A 36 -11.78 -27.54 -20.25
CA ALA A 36 -11.75 -27.90 -18.84
C ALA A 36 -10.37 -27.63 -18.21
N THR A 37 -9.29 -27.98 -18.91
CA THR A 37 -7.92 -27.71 -18.46
C THR A 37 -7.65 -26.20 -18.38
N ALA A 38 -7.98 -25.44 -19.43
CA ALA A 38 -7.80 -23.99 -19.44
C ALA A 38 -8.61 -23.29 -18.33
N SER A 39 -9.82 -23.76 -18.05
CA SER A 39 -10.65 -23.24 -16.95
C SER A 39 -10.02 -23.51 -15.58
N ALA A 40 -9.45 -24.70 -15.38
CA ALA A 40 -8.74 -25.05 -14.15
C ALA A 40 -7.48 -24.18 -13.94
N GLU A 41 -6.71 -23.96 -15.02
CA GLU A 41 -5.54 -23.08 -15.00
C GLU A 41 -5.92 -21.63 -14.67
N LEU A 42 -7.00 -21.10 -15.28
CA LEU A 42 -7.53 -19.78 -14.98
C LEU A 42 -7.94 -19.66 -13.49
N SER A 43 -8.62 -20.68 -12.96
CA SER A 43 -9.03 -20.71 -11.56
C SER A 43 -7.83 -20.70 -10.60
N LYS A 44 -6.76 -21.42 -10.96
CA LYS A 44 -5.51 -21.43 -10.21
C LYS A 44 -4.82 -20.06 -10.25
N ALA A 45 -4.66 -19.47 -11.44
CA ALA A 45 -4.05 -18.15 -11.61
C ALA A 45 -4.83 -17.06 -10.84
N LYS A 46 -6.17 -17.14 -10.82
CA LYS A 46 -7.00 -16.23 -10.03
C LYS A 46 -6.74 -16.34 -8.53
N ARG A 47 -6.62 -17.57 -7.99
CA ARG A 47 -6.26 -17.78 -6.58
C ARG A 47 -4.87 -17.25 -6.25
N GLU A 48 -3.90 -17.47 -7.13
CA GLU A 48 -2.54 -16.94 -6.98
C GLU A 48 -2.54 -15.41 -6.98
N LEU A 49 -3.34 -14.79 -7.85
CA LEU A 49 -3.54 -13.33 -7.86
C LEU A 49 -4.22 -12.83 -6.58
N ASP A 50 -5.26 -13.51 -6.10
CA ASP A 50 -5.96 -13.15 -4.86
C ASP A 50 -5.01 -13.26 -3.64
N LEU A 51 -4.15 -14.29 -3.60
CA LEU A 51 -3.13 -14.45 -2.57
C LEU A 51 -2.04 -13.37 -2.67
N ALA A 52 -1.55 -13.06 -3.87
CA ALA A 52 -0.59 -12.00 -4.08
C ALA A 52 -1.17 -10.62 -3.70
N HIS A 53 -2.45 -10.37 -3.97
CA HIS A 53 -3.15 -9.18 -3.50
C HIS A 53 -3.27 -9.15 -1.98
N ALA A 54 -3.64 -10.25 -1.34
CA ALA A 54 -3.71 -10.33 0.12
C ALA A 54 -2.33 -10.09 0.76
N GLU A 55 -1.25 -10.67 0.20
CA GLU A 55 0.11 -10.38 0.65
C GLU A 55 0.54 -8.94 0.40
N LEU A 56 0.11 -8.32 -0.70
CA LEU A 56 0.36 -6.91 -0.98
C LEU A 56 -0.39 -6.01 0.01
N GLU A 57 -1.64 -6.31 0.35
CA GLU A 57 -2.39 -5.58 1.37
C GLU A 57 -1.80 -5.78 2.77
N GLU A 58 -1.32 -6.98 3.09
CA GLU A 58 -0.58 -7.27 4.33
C GLU A 58 0.77 -6.51 4.37
N LYS A 59 1.50 -6.42 3.24
CA LYS A 59 2.76 -5.67 3.12
C LYS A 59 2.55 -4.14 3.05
N LYS A 60 1.41 -3.69 2.53
CA LYS A 60 0.97 -2.28 2.56
C LYS A 60 0.52 -1.86 3.95
N ARG A 61 0.11 -2.80 4.81
CA ARG A 61 0.09 -2.59 6.26
C ARG A 61 1.53 -2.60 6.81
N VAL A 62 2.33 -1.65 6.34
CA VAL A 62 3.28 -1.02 7.25
C VAL A 62 2.39 -0.44 8.35
N PRO A 63 2.56 -0.81 9.63
CA PRO A 63 1.91 -0.07 10.70
C PRO A 63 2.31 1.38 10.48
N VAL A 64 1.35 2.24 10.16
CA VAL A 64 1.57 3.68 9.99
C VAL A 64 2.47 4.12 11.15
N GLY A 65 3.69 4.59 10.84
CA GLY A 65 4.70 4.93 11.86
C GLY A 65 5.81 3.91 12.17
N GLN A 66 6.07 2.90 11.32
CA GLN A 66 7.32 2.12 11.35
C GLN A 66 8.50 2.78 10.59
N ALA A 67 8.43 4.08 10.31
CA ALA A 67 9.60 4.91 10.06
C ALA A 67 10.50 4.83 11.32
N SER A 68 11.51 4.00 11.19
CA SER A 68 12.41 3.51 12.22
C SER A 68 13.61 4.44 12.31
N HIS A 69 13.44 5.60 12.93
CA HIS A 69 14.59 6.34 13.44
C HIS A 69 14.24 7.16 14.67
N LYS A 70 15.15 7.11 15.66
CA LYS A 70 15.20 8.13 16.71
C LYS A 70 15.53 9.44 15.99
N PRO A 71 14.73 10.51 16.06
CA PRO A 71 15.16 11.78 15.51
C PRO A 71 16.49 12.17 16.18
N GLU A 72 17.52 12.43 15.37
CA GLU A 72 18.86 12.81 15.84
C GLU A 72 18.87 14.14 16.62
N ASN A 73 17.77 14.89 16.58
CA ASN A 73 17.62 16.13 17.33
C ASN A 73 16.51 16.05 18.39
N THR A 74 16.95 15.84 19.63
CA THR A 74 16.17 15.80 20.87
C THR A 74 15.69 17.18 21.32
N TRP A 75 14.81 17.84 20.56
CA TRP A 75 14.34 19.18 20.94
C TRP A 75 12.85 19.30 21.24
N ASP A 76 12.11 18.19 21.30
CA ASP A 76 10.86 18.19 22.08
C ASP A 76 10.44 16.77 22.45
N LYS A 77 10.25 16.53 23.76
CA LYS A 77 9.85 15.22 24.30
C LYS A 77 8.36 14.91 24.11
N SER A 78 7.65 15.72 23.31
CA SER A 78 6.19 15.78 23.23
C SER A 78 5.66 16.05 21.82
N TYR A 79 6.44 15.73 20.79
CA TYR A 79 5.93 15.86 19.42
C TYR A 79 4.80 14.86 19.17
N LYS A 80 3.88 15.25 18.29
CA LYS A 80 2.84 14.39 17.73
C LYS A 80 3.19 14.07 16.29
N GLU A 81 2.64 12.97 15.81
CA GLU A 81 2.81 12.59 14.41
C GLU A 81 1.58 11.87 13.87
N ALA A 82 1.35 12.02 12.58
CA ALA A 82 0.30 11.33 11.83
C ALA A 82 0.62 11.40 10.34
N THR A 83 0.05 10.47 9.56
CA THR A 83 0.20 10.47 8.11
C THR A 83 -0.95 11.23 7.44
N LEU A 84 -0.59 12.14 6.54
CA LEU A 84 -1.52 12.90 5.71
C LEU A 84 -1.00 12.89 4.28
N GLY A 85 -1.75 12.28 3.36
CA GLY A 85 -1.40 12.27 1.95
C GLY A 85 -0.04 11.63 1.68
N GLY A 86 0.20 10.42 2.20
CA GLY A 86 1.44 9.68 1.97
C GLY A 86 2.70 10.24 2.64
N ILE A 87 2.60 11.39 3.31
CA ILE A 87 3.69 11.99 4.11
C ILE A 87 3.43 11.80 5.58
N HIS A 88 4.48 11.42 6.31
CA HIS A 88 4.48 11.37 7.75
C HIS A 88 4.79 12.75 8.33
N TRP A 89 3.85 13.36 9.03
CA TRP A 89 4.02 14.70 9.60
C TRP A 89 4.35 14.62 11.06
N ARG A 90 5.30 15.45 11.52
CA ARG A 90 5.60 15.65 12.95
C ARG A 90 5.39 17.11 13.32
N TRP A 91 4.80 17.36 14.49
CA TRP A 91 4.57 18.71 15.00
C TRP A 91 4.65 18.77 16.53
N GLY A 92 4.85 19.97 17.07
CA GLY A 92 4.79 20.23 18.51
C GLY A 92 3.56 21.04 18.91
N TYR A 93 3.39 21.24 20.22
CA TYR A 93 2.46 22.24 20.79
C TYR A 93 3.20 23.33 21.55
N MET A 94 2.85 24.59 21.29
CA MET A 94 3.48 25.72 21.95
C MET A 94 2.81 25.92 23.30
N ALA A 95 3.54 25.70 24.39
CA ALA A 95 3.05 26.03 25.72
C ALA A 95 3.07 27.56 25.93
N PRO A 96 2.04 28.17 26.57
CA PRO A 96 0.84 27.57 27.13
C PRO A 96 -0.37 27.55 26.16
N THR A 97 -0.21 28.06 24.93
CA THR A 97 -1.34 28.31 24.03
C THR A 97 -1.92 27.06 23.39
N ASN A 98 -1.22 25.92 23.48
CA ASN A 98 -1.56 24.66 22.82
C ASN A 98 -1.81 24.83 21.31
N LYS A 99 -1.16 25.82 20.69
CA LYS A 99 -1.16 25.96 19.23
C LYS A 99 -0.14 25.01 18.61
N ILE A 100 -0.48 24.47 17.44
CA ILE A 100 0.44 23.64 16.67
C ILE A 100 1.63 24.50 16.21
N TRP A 101 2.84 23.96 16.31
CA TRP A 101 4.06 24.60 15.84
C TRP A 101 5.04 23.56 15.29
N ASN A 102 6.06 24.03 14.55
CA ASN A 102 7.15 23.21 14.02
C ASN A 102 6.64 21.98 13.23
N VAL A 103 5.69 22.22 12.32
CA VAL A 103 5.12 21.18 11.45
C VAL A 103 6.14 20.83 10.37
N ARG A 104 6.56 19.58 10.34
CA ARG A 104 7.63 19.11 9.47
C ARG A 104 7.28 17.77 8.81
N PRO A 105 7.62 17.57 7.53
CA PRO A 105 7.32 16.33 6.81
C PRO A 105 8.50 15.35 6.84
N PHE A 106 8.18 14.06 6.89
CA PHE A 106 9.13 12.96 6.95
C PHE A 106 8.71 11.86 5.98
N CYS A 107 9.72 11.19 5.41
CA CYS A 107 9.50 10.02 4.57
C CYS A 107 8.98 8.86 5.42
N ASP A 108 7.82 8.30 5.06
CA ASP A 108 7.23 7.17 5.79
C ASP A 108 8.09 5.89 5.75
N TYR A 109 9.00 5.78 4.78
CA TYR A 109 9.87 4.61 4.62
C TYR A 109 11.18 4.70 5.41
N CYS A 110 11.90 5.83 5.31
CA CYS A 110 13.25 5.97 5.87
C CYS A 110 13.36 7.01 6.99
N ASP A 111 12.24 7.63 7.36
CA ASP A 111 12.16 8.69 8.37
C ASP A 111 13.06 9.91 8.11
N HIS A 112 13.50 10.10 6.87
CA HIS A 112 14.27 11.28 6.50
C HIS A 112 13.36 12.50 6.46
N GLU A 113 13.78 13.59 7.11
CA GLU A 113 13.09 14.88 7.03
C GLU A 113 13.11 15.35 5.58
N MET A 114 11.93 15.68 5.05
CA MET A 114 11.78 16.11 3.67
C MET A 114 11.67 17.63 3.65
N ASP A 115 12.41 18.26 2.74
CA ASP A 115 12.25 19.69 2.47
C ASP A 115 11.25 19.86 1.33
N LEU A 116 10.07 20.39 1.64
CA LEU A 116 9.00 20.61 0.65
C LEU A 116 9.27 21.84 -0.22
N ASP A 117 10.09 22.78 0.24
CA ASP A 117 10.42 23.98 -0.53
C ASP A 117 11.53 23.70 -1.57
N SER A 118 12.35 22.66 -1.33
CA SER A 118 13.42 22.23 -2.24
C SER A 118 13.10 20.95 -3.02
N ALA A 119 11.93 20.35 -2.80
CA ALA A 119 11.57 19.10 -3.45
C ALA A 119 11.19 19.31 -4.92
N ASP A 120 11.64 18.41 -5.79
CA ASP A 120 11.07 18.25 -7.13
C ASP A 120 9.64 17.68 -6.96
N ILE A 121 8.66 18.57 -6.98
CA ILE A 121 7.24 18.22 -6.88
C ILE A 121 6.66 18.19 -8.30
N ASP A 122 6.37 16.99 -8.77
CA ASP A 122 5.65 16.78 -10.03
C ASP A 122 4.15 16.82 -9.77
N PHE A 123 3.41 17.53 -10.63
CA PHE A 123 1.96 17.66 -10.54
C PHE A 123 1.29 16.86 -11.66
N ASP A 124 0.34 16.00 -11.29
CA ASP A 124 -0.56 15.31 -12.22
C ASP A 124 -2.01 15.45 -11.75
N GLY A 125 -2.72 16.42 -12.33
CA GLY A 125 -4.12 16.68 -11.99
C GLY A 125 -4.30 17.11 -10.52
N PRO A 126 -5.09 16.40 -9.69
CA PRO A 126 -5.32 16.71 -8.28
C PRO A 126 -4.26 16.14 -7.32
N THR A 127 -3.23 15.48 -7.85
CA THR A 127 -2.20 14.80 -7.07
C THR A 127 -0.84 15.39 -7.40
N ALA A 128 0.01 15.51 -6.39
CA ALA A 128 1.43 15.77 -6.57
C ALA A 128 2.24 14.57 -6.09
N PHE A 129 3.46 14.46 -6.59
CA PHE A 129 4.37 13.38 -6.23
C PHE A 129 5.62 13.97 -5.61
N LEU A 130 5.99 13.44 -4.44
CA LEU A 130 7.21 13.81 -3.74
C LEU A 130 8.14 12.61 -3.67
N THR A 131 9.31 12.73 -4.27
CA THR A 131 10.36 11.71 -4.17
C THR A 131 11.26 12.00 -2.98
N CYS A 132 11.41 11.02 -2.09
CA CYS A 132 12.34 11.14 -0.97
C CYS A 132 13.80 11.17 -1.49
N PRO A 133 14.60 12.20 -1.17
CA PRO A 133 15.98 12.30 -1.64
C PRO A 133 16.92 11.25 -1.03
N CYS A 134 16.55 10.69 0.13
CA CYS A 134 17.35 9.70 0.83
C CYS A 134 17.18 8.28 0.26
N CYS A 135 15.94 7.85 0.00
CA CYS A 135 15.65 6.47 -0.39
C CYS A 135 14.98 6.31 -1.77
N GLY A 136 14.68 7.41 -2.47
CA GLY A 136 14.06 7.42 -3.80
C GLY A 136 12.61 6.95 -3.84
N LYS A 137 11.96 6.73 -2.68
CA LYS A 137 10.54 6.36 -2.61
C LYS A 137 9.65 7.58 -2.87
N VAL A 138 8.58 7.36 -3.63
CA VAL A 138 7.60 8.38 -3.98
C VAL A 138 6.43 8.34 -2.99
N ALA A 139 6.02 9.52 -2.53
CA ALA A 139 4.81 9.74 -1.75
C ALA A 139 3.75 10.46 -2.60
N ASP A 140 2.53 9.92 -2.60
CA ASP A 140 1.39 10.49 -3.32
C ASP A 140 0.69 11.54 -2.46
N LEU A 141 0.71 12.79 -2.91
CA LEU A 141 0.21 13.95 -2.20
C LEU A 141 -1.09 14.46 -2.80
N PRO A 142 -2.19 14.58 -2.04
CA PRO A 142 -3.31 15.42 -2.47
C PRO A 142 -2.84 16.87 -2.71
N LEU A 143 -3.38 17.57 -3.71
CA LEU A 143 -2.91 18.93 -4.05
C LEU A 143 -2.93 19.93 -2.88
N LEU A 144 -3.88 19.74 -1.94
CA LEU A 144 -3.98 20.50 -0.69
C LEU A 144 -2.70 20.46 0.15
N THR A 145 -1.88 19.43 -0.01
CA THR A 145 -0.62 19.22 0.71
C THR A 145 0.63 19.44 -0.15
N ALA A 146 0.46 19.69 -1.45
CA ALA A 146 1.53 19.88 -2.41
C ALA A 146 1.98 21.34 -2.55
N GLU A 147 1.05 22.29 -2.34
CA GLU A 147 1.46 23.66 -2.07
C GLU A 147 2.21 23.63 -0.73
N SER A 148 3.52 23.94 -0.71
CA SER A 148 4.39 23.98 0.47
C SER A 148 3.98 25.04 1.52
N ASN A 149 2.70 25.39 1.57
CA ASN A 149 2.12 26.28 2.54
C ASN A 149 1.91 25.54 3.87
N ILE A 150 2.95 25.54 4.70
CA ILE A 150 2.94 24.99 6.07
C ILE A 150 1.71 25.48 6.86
N ASN A 151 1.21 26.70 6.64
CA ASN A 151 0.01 27.19 7.34
C ASN A 151 -1.25 26.43 6.94
N ARG A 152 -1.37 26.04 5.66
CA ARG A 152 -2.50 25.24 5.15
C ARG A 152 -2.46 23.82 5.70
N ILE A 153 -1.27 23.20 5.73
CA ILE A 153 -1.06 21.90 6.37
C ILE A 153 -1.41 21.96 7.86
N THR A 154 -0.90 22.96 8.57
CA THR A 154 -1.18 23.18 9.99
C THR A 154 -2.69 23.25 10.23
N SER A 155 -3.40 24.03 9.41
CA SER A 155 -4.87 24.16 9.49
C SER A 155 -5.60 22.83 9.26
N GLU A 156 -5.12 22.01 8.33
CA GLU A 156 -5.69 20.69 8.03
C GLU A 156 -5.43 19.68 9.16
N ILE A 157 -4.22 19.69 9.73
CA ILE A 157 -3.88 18.90 10.93
C ILE A 157 -4.83 19.28 12.08
N GLU A 158 -4.99 20.59 12.36
CA GLU A 158 -5.91 21.08 13.39
C GLU A 158 -7.35 20.62 13.13
N ARG A 159 -7.80 20.69 11.88
CA ARG A 159 -9.14 20.24 11.49
C ARG A 159 -9.32 18.75 11.77
N ARG A 160 -8.38 17.90 11.35
CA ARG A 160 -8.43 16.43 11.54
C ARG A 160 -8.38 15.99 12.99
N ILE A 161 -7.61 16.70 13.82
CA ILE A 161 -7.61 16.51 15.27
C ILE A 161 -8.99 16.85 15.85
N ARG A 162 -9.59 17.97 15.43
CA ARG A 162 -10.91 18.40 15.92
C ARG A 162 -12.04 17.42 15.56
N ILE A 163 -12.00 16.85 14.36
CA ILE A 163 -12.95 15.82 13.94
C ILE A 163 -12.56 14.40 14.35
N ASP A 164 -11.49 14.28 15.15
CA ASP A 164 -11.12 13.06 15.87
C ASP A 164 -10.73 11.86 14.99
N VAL A 165 -10.34 12.10 13.73
CA VAL A 165 -10.03 11.03 12.76
C VAL A 165 -8.74 10.28 13.11
N TRP A 166 -7.80 10.93 13.80
CA TRP A 166 -6.50 10.34 14.17
C TRP A 166 -6.41 9.93 15.65
N ARG A 167 -7.54 9.79 16.36
CA ARG A 167 -7.52 9.46 17.79
C ARG A 167 -6.66 8.23 18.09
N ASP A 168 -6.89 7.14 17.35
CA ASP A 168 -6.20 5.88 17.57
C ASP A 168 -4.72 5.96 17.21
N ASP A 169 -4.39 6.59 16.07
CA ASP A 169 -3.01 6.81 15.62
C ASP A 169 -2.21 7.65 16.62
N LEU A 170 -2.81 8.73 17.13
CA LEU A 170 -2.18 9.62 18.12
C LEU A 170 -1.99 8.92 19.48
N ASN A 171 -2.91 8.05 19.88
CA ASN A 171 -2.79 7.24 21.09
C ASN A 171 -1.69 6.19 20.95
N ALA A 172 -1.64 5.51 19.81
CA ALA A 172 -0.59 4.53 19.50
C ALA A 172 0.80 5.18 19.48
N ASN A 173 0.92 6.38 18.87
CA ASN A 173 2.13 7.18 18.93
C ASN A 173 2.52 7.52 20.38
N ALA A 174 1.58 8.02 21.19
CA ALA A 174 1.87 8.43 22.56
C ALA A 174 2.42 7.26 23.39
N GLN A 175 1.85 6.06 23.21
CA GLN A 175 2.34 4.84 23.85
C GLN A 175 3.75 4.48 23.37
N ARG A 176 4.00 4.50 22.05
CA ARG A 176 5.30 4.19 21.46
C ARG A 176 6.41 5.12 21.96
N VAL A 177 6.15 6.43 21.99
CA VAL A 177 7.12 7.43 22.49
C VAL A 177 7.43 7.18 23.97
N SER A 178 6.43 6.84 24.77
CA SER A 178 6.60 6.45 26.18
C SER A 178 7.46 5.19 26.34
N ASP A 179 7.23 4.16 25.53
CA ASP A 179 7.98 2.89 25.60
C ASP A 179 9.45 3.06 25.20
N ILE A 180 9.72 3.84 24.15
CA ILE A 180 11.08 4.21 23.75
C ILE A 180 11.78 4.93 24.91
N PHE A 181 11.11 5.90 25.53
CA PHE A 181 11.66 6.65 26.66
C PHE A 181 12.01 5.72 27.84
N ASN A 182 11.06 4.88 28.25
CA ASN A 182 11.26 3.92 29.34
C ASN A 182 12.41 2.95 29.05
N SER A 183 12.58 2.51 27.80
CA SER A 183 13.69 1.63 27.40
C SER A 183 15.06 2.32 27.47
N VAL A 184 15.13 3.61 27.14
CA VAL A 184 16.36 4.42 27.19
C VAL A 184 16.72 4.75 28.63
N GLU A 185 15.73 5.05 29.47
CA GLU A 185 15.96 5.38 30.89
C GLU A 185 16.43 4.16 31.69
N ARG A 186 15.87 2.97 31.42
CA ARG A 186 16.35 1.69 32.01
C ARG A 186 17.77 1.30 31.58
N ARG A 187 18.25 1.80 30.45
CA ARG A 187 19.63 1.57 29.96
C ARG A 187 20.65 2.56 30.50
N ARG A 188 20.24 3.56 31.29
CA ARG A 188 21.21 4.43 31.98
C ARG A 188 21.88 3.62 33.10
N PRO A 189 23.22 3.55 33.14
CA PRO A 189 23.91 2.85 34.23
C PRO A 189 23.54 3.53 35.56
N VAL A 190 23.06 2.72 36.51
CA VAL A 190 22.89 3.12 37.90
C VAL A 190 24.27 3.62 38.36
N LYS A 191 24.37 4.90 38.71
CA LYS A 191 25.54 5.40 39.44
C LYS A 191 25.60 4.60 40.73
N ILE A 192 26.49 3.62 40.78
CA ILE A 192 26.86 2.98 42.04
C ILE A 192 27.44 4.11 42.88
N ALA A 193 26.71 4.53 43.90
CA ALA A 193 27.22 5.45 44.88
C ALA A 193 28.43 4.76 45.53
N ASN A 194 29.62 5.32 45.34
CA ASN A 194 30.79 4.88 46.08
C ASN A 194 30.48 5.09 47.56
N ALA A 195 30.29 3.99 48.28
CA ALA A 195 30.31 3.99 49.73
C ALA A 195 31.68 4.52 50.17
N SER A 196 31.67 5.65 50.87
CA SER A 196 32.81 6.16 51.63
C SER A 196 32.78 5.54 53.03
#